data_AF-A0A7Y0EQ26-F1
#
_entry.id   AF-A0A7Y0EQ26-F1
#
_cell.length_a   1.000
_cell.length_b   1.000
_cell.length_c   1.000
_cell.angle_alpha   90.00
_cell.angle_beta   90.00
_cell.angle_gamma   90.00
#
_symmetry.space_group_name_H-M   'P 1'
#
loop_
_entity.id
_entity.type
_entity.pdbx_description
1 polymer ?
#
loop_
_entity_poly.entity_id
_entity_poly.type
_entity_poly.pdbx_seq_one_letter_code
_entity_poly.pdbx_strand_id
1 'polypeptide(L)'
;MAHLIKNTNHLTLFNDNKQAWEPIPLTKVLLGHLLLTVLFRLPISLLSLSTILWVFQINNISLSILLLSIILIITFADIIELLIERPFTYRQHLNKPAIPILITILEVIIFAVISLIIAWTFTREETLVIVYTVCLTAVRAIFMLTLDKPWQRGTNATEDAAIRKKLHEATQETIHEIQAERIQHSATIQRK
;
A
#
# COMPACT_ATOMS: atom_id res chain seq x y z
N MET A 1 -43.24 -3.59 -43.15
CA MET A 1 -42.50 -3.94 -44.39
C MET A 1 -41.07 -3.46 -44.20
N ALA A 2 -40.23 -4.31 -43.64
CA ALA A 2 -39.26 -5.11 -44.39
C ALA A 2 -38.07 -4.28 -44.84
N HIS A 3 -36.95 -4.40 -44.11
CA HIS A 3 -35.65 -4.59 -44.74
C HIS A 3 -34.69 -5.27 -43.76
N LEU A 4 -34.63 -6.59 -43.90
CA LEU A 4 -33.56 -7.43 -43.39
C LEU A 4 -32.38 -7.37 -44.37
N ILE A 5 -31.20 -7.16 -43.77
CA ILE A 5 -29.97 -7.94 -43.97
C ILE A 5 -29.34 -7.94 -45.38
N LYS A 6 -28.20 -7.26 -45.46
CA LYS A 6 -26.93 -7.89 -45.86
C LYS A 6 -25.76 -7.03 -45.40
N ASN A 7 -24.97 -7.51 -44.44
CA ASN A 7 -23.52 -7.64 -44.68
C ASN A 7 -22.84 -8.45 -43.58
N THR A 8 -22.56 -9.70 -43.91
CA THR A 8 -21.37 -10.44 -43.47
C THR A 8 -20.13 -9.55 -43.59
N ASN A 9 -19.44 -9.25 -42.48
CA ASN A 9 -17.99 -8.89 -42.43
C ASN A 9 -17.52 -8.41 -41.02
N HIS A 10 -18.04 -8.95 -39.91
CA HIS A 10 -17.55 -8.56 -38.57
C HIS A 10 -16.61 -9.58 -37.90
N LEU A 11 -16.17 -10.62 -38.60
CA LEU A 11 -15.24 -11.62 -38.07
C LEU A 11 -13.75 -11.26 -38.26
N THR A 12 -13.42 -10.01 -38.57
CA THR A 12 -12.03 -9.55 -38.73
C THR A 12 -11.71 -8.29 -37.93
N LEU A 13 -12.12 -8.24 -36.65
CA LEU A 13 -11.56 -7.27 -35.69
C LEU A 13 -11.02 -7.95 -34.43
N PHE A 14 -10.46 -9.15 -34.58
CA PHE A 14 -9.38 -9.64 -33.73
C PHE A 14 -8.05 -9.23 -34.38
N ASN A 15 -7.67 -7.95 -34.31
CA ASN A 15 -6.25 -7.57 -34.21
C ASN A 15 -6.08 -6.08 -33.87
N ASP A 16 -5.04 -5.81 -33.07
CA ASP A 16 -4.29 -4.56 -33.03
C ASP A 16 -4.82 -3.35 -32.24
N ASN A 17 -5.31 -3.57 -31.02
CA ASN A 17 -5.08 -2.56 -29.97
C ASN A 17 -4.93 -3.16 -28.56
N LYS A 18 -4.12 -4.22 -28.43
CA LYS A 18 -3.48 -4.50 -27.15
C LYS A 18 -2.48 -3.37 -26.93
N GLN A 19 -2.85 -2.34 -26.18
CA GLN A 19 -1.85 -1.51 -25.50
C GLN A 19 -0.84 -2.46 -24.89
N ALA A 20 0.40 -2.44 -25.38
CA ALA A 20 1.46 -3.27 -24.87
C ALA A 20 1.59 -2.96 -23.38
N TRP A 21 1.08 -3.85 -22.54
CA TRP A 21 1.17 -3.67 -21.11
C TRP A 21 2.64 -3.77 -20.73
N GLU A 22 3.20 -2.67 -20.23
CA GLU A 22 4.55 -2.62 -19.72
C GLU A 22 4.51 -2.65 -18.19
N PRO A 23 5.14 -3.64 -17.54
CA PRO A 23 5.20 -3.70 -16.09
C PRO A 23 5.96 -2.50 -15.54
N ILE A 24 5.48 -1.94 -14.43
CA ILE A 24 6.21 -0.91 -13.69
C ILE A 24 7.57 -1.49 -13.26
N PRO A 25 8.69 -0.78 -13.49
CA PRO A 25 10.01 -1.29 -13.12
C PRO A 25 10.11 -1.51 -11.62
N LEU A 26 10.80 -2.59 -11.23
CA LEU A 26 10.94 -3.04 -9.84
C LEU A 26 11.40 -1.92 -8.90
N THR A 27 12.32 -1.08 -9.36
CA THR A 27 12.88 0.04 -8.60
C THR A 27 11.82 1.06 -8.22
N LYS A 28 10.87 1.36 -9.11
CA LYS A 28 9.78 2.32 -8.83
C LYS A 28 8.75 1.72 -7.88
N VAL A 29 8.44 0.43 -8.01
CA VAL A 29 7.54 -0.27 -7.09
C VAL A 29 8.16 -0.32 -5.70
N LEU A 30 9.42 -0.77 -5.59
CA LEU A 30 10.15 -0.83 -4.32
C LEU A 30 10.26 0.55 -3.66
N LEU A 31 10.57 1.61 -4.42
CA LEU A 31 10.61 2.97 -3.88
C LEU A 31 9.25 3.42 -3.35
N GLY A 32 8.16 3.04 -4.03
CA GLY A 32 6.80 3.30 -3.57
C GLY A 32 6.48 2.60 -2.25
N HIS A 33 6.81 1.31 -2.13
CA HIS A 33 6.64 0.56 -0.88
C HIS A 33 7.48 1.16 0.24
N LEU A 34 8.77 1.44 -0.02
CA LEU A 34 9.66 2.05 0.98
C LEU A 34 9.15 3.41 1.46
N LEU A 35 8.63 4.25 0.56
CA LEU A 35 8.09 5.55 0.93
C LEU A 35 6.81 5.41 1.78
N LEU A 36 5.91 4.50 1.40
CA LEU A 36 4.71 4.19 2.20
C LEU A 36 5.09 3.65 3.58
N THR A 37 6.11 2.79 3.62
CA THR A 37 6.68 2.21 4.83
C THR A 37 7.23 3.29 5.75
N VAL A 38 8.09 4.18 5.26
CA VAL A 38 8.71 5.22 6.07
C VAL A 38 7.69 6.24 6.56
N LEU A 39 6.73 6.63 5.71
CA LEU A 39 5.75 7.66 6.06
C LEU A 39 4.63 7.17 6.99
N PHE A 40 4.19 5.91 6.83
CA PHE A 40 3.00 5.41 7.53
C PHE A 40 3.29 4.19 8.39
N ARG A 41 3.85 3.11 7.81
CA ARG A 41 4.01 1.84 8.54
C ARG A 41 5.00 1.97 9.71
N LEU A 42 6.13 2.65 9.51
CA LEU A 42 7.17 2.85 10.52
C LEU A 42 6.68 3.66 11.74
N PRO A 43 6.13 4.88 11.60
CA PRO A 43 5.68 5.64 12.76
C PRO A 43 4.55 4.95 13.52
N ILE A 44 3.62 4.29 12.83
CA ILE A 44 2.52 3.56 13.48
C ILE A 44 3.05 2.32 14.22
N SER A 45 3.97 1.57 13.62
CA SER A 45 4.62 0.42 14.27
C SER A 45 5.44 0.84 15.49
N LEU A 46 6.16 1.95 15.37
CA LEU A 46 6.94 2.52 16.46
C LEU A 46 6.04 2.97 17.62
N LEU A 47 5.00 3.77 17.33
CA LEU A 47 4.08 4.28 18.34
C LEU A 47 3.31 3.16 19.05
N SER A 48 2.82 2.16 18.29
CA SER A 48 2.10 1.02 18.86
C SER A 48 2.99 0.20 19.78
N LEU A 49 4.20 -0.13 19.34
CA LEU A 49 5.15 -0.88 20.16
C LEU A 49 5.59 -0.08 21.39
N SER A 50 5.93 1.20 21.23
CA SER A 50 6.28 2.08 22.37
C SER A 50 5.15 2.17 23.39
N THR A 51 3.90 2.27 22.94
CA THR A 51 2.72 2.29 23.82
C THR A 51 2.59 1.00 24.60
N ILE A 52 2.75 -0.15 23.93
CA ILE A 52 2.68 -1.46 24.57
C ILE A 52 3.82 -1.63 25.58
N LEU A 53 5.06 -1.32 25.21
CA LEU A 53 6.20 -1.39 26.12
C LEU A 53 5.98 -0.52 27.37
N TRP A 54 5.41 0.67 27.21
CA TRP A 54 5.05 1.53 28.34
C TRP A 54 3.97 0.92 29.24
N VAL A 55 2.89 0.39 28.66
CA VAL A 55 1.79 -0.27 29.40
C VAL A 55 2.30 -1.48 30.20
N PHE A 56 3.19 -2.27 29.62
CA PHE A 56 3.80 -3.43 30.28
C PHE A 56 5.03 -3.07 31.13
N GLN A 57 5.36 -1.78 31.27
CA GLN A 57 6.51 -1.27 32.03
C GLN A 57 7.86 -1.87 31.61
N ILE A 58 8.02 -2.20 30.33
CA ILE A 58 9.22 -2.81 29.79
C ILE A 58 10.16 -1.72 29.25
N ASN A 59 11.14 -1.33 30.05
CA ASN A 59 12.04 -0.20 29.76
C ASN A 59 13.48 -0.61 29.40
N ASN A 60 13.72 -1.91 29.17
CA ASN A 60 15.07 -2.44 29.03
C ASN A 60 15.65 -2.38 27.60
N ILE A 61 14.88 -1.92 26.61
CA ILE A 61 15.31 -1.84 25.21
C ILE A 61 15.66 -0.39 24.87
N SER A 62 16.85 -0.17 24.30
CA SER A 62 17.22 1.14 23.77
C SER A 62 16.40 1.47 22.51
N LEU A 63 16.03 2.75 22.37
CA LEU A 63 15.26 3.23 21.21
C LEU A 63 15.96 2.94 19.87
N SER A 64 17.30 2.96 19.84
CA SER A 64 18.08 2.66 18.63
C SER A 64 17.93 1.20 18.18
N ILE A 65 17.96 0.25 19.12
CA ILE A 65 17.75 -1.18 18.84
C ILE A 65 16.32 -1.41 18.35
N LEU A 66 15.35 -0.75 18.98
CA LEU A 66 13.95 -0.84 18.60
C LEU A 66 13.73 -0.29 17.18
N LEU A 67 14.27 0.89 16.85
CA LEU A 67 14.18 1.44 15.50
C LEU A 67 14.82 0.53 14.46
N LEU A 68 16.04 0.05 14.72
CA LEU A 68 16.78 -0.78 13.78
C LEU A 68 16.06 -2.11 13.51
N SER A 69 15.55 -2.75 14.56
CA SER A 69 14.77 -4.00 14.41
C SER A 69 13.48 -3.80 13.61
N ILE A 70 12.72 -2.71 13.86
CA ILE A 70 11.51 -2.40 13.09
C ILE A 70 11.86 -2.15 11.63
N ILE A 71 12.88 -1.34 11.35
CA ILE A 71 13.32 -1.04 9.99
C ILE A 71 13.68 -2.33 9.25
N LEU A 72 14.45 -3.23 9.87
CA LEU A 72 14.80 -4.51 9.26
C LEU A 72 13.55 -5.34 8.95
N ILE A 73 12.64 -5.49 9.91
CA ILE A 73 11.43 -6.30 9.74
C ILE A 73 10.55 -5.77 8.61
N ILE A 74 10.28 -4.47 8.58
CA ILE A 74 9.44 -3.90 7.52
C ILE A 74 10.16 -3.97 6.17
N THR A 75 11.48 -3.77 6.12
CA THR A 75 12.26 -3.91 4.88
C THR A 75 12.16 -5.33 4.33
N PHE A 76 12.29 -6.36 5.18
CA PHE A 76 12.09 -7.75 4.77
C PHE A 76 10.65 -8.02 4.33
N ALA A 77 9.66 -7.43 5.00
CA ALA A 77 8.26 -7.52 4.63
C ALA A 77 8.01 -6.97 3.21
N ASP A 78 8.51 -5.77 2.93
CA ASP A 78 8.36 -5.12 1.62
C ASP A 78 9.01 -5.95 0.51
N ILE A 79 10.17 -6.57 0.78
CA ILE A 79 10.82 -7.48 -0.17
C ILE A 79 9.97 -8.72 -0.43
N ILE A 80 9.39 -9.32 0.60
CA ILE A 80 8.54 -10.51 0.47
C ILE A 80 7.24 -10.19 -0.25
N GLU A 81 6.58 -9.11 0.12
CA GLU A 81 5.38 -8.58 -0.54
C GLU A 81 5.65 -8.43 -2.04
N LEU A 82 6.76 -7.79 -2.41
CA LEU A 82 7.18 -7.61 -3.80
C LEU A 82 7.46 -8.93 -4.53
N LEU A 83 8.10 -9.89 -3.87
CA LEU A 83 8.37 -11.22 -4.44
C LEU A 83 7.09 -12.02 -4.66
N ILE A 84 6.09 -11.86 -3.79
CA ILE A 84 4.78 -12.50 -3.92
C ILE A 84 3.96 -11.81 -5.01
N GLU A 85 3.88 -10.49 -5.02
CA GLU A 85 3.06 -9.71 -5.95
C GLU A 85 3.52 -9.86 -7.40
N ARG A 86 4.84 -9.78 -7.63
CA ARG A 86 5.40 -9.64 -8.98
C ARG A 86 4.98 -10.77 -9.93
N PRO A 87 5.03 -12.06 -9.58
CA PRO A 87 4.48 -13.14 -10.41
C PRO A 87 3.01 -12.95 -10.79
N PHE A 88 2.16 -12.42 -9.90
CA PHE A 88 0.76 -12.16 -10.21
C PHE A 88 0.58 -10.96 -11.13
N THR A 89 1.37 -9.90 -10.93
CA THR A 89 1.41 -8.73 -11.81
C THR A 89 1.70 -9.16 -13.26
N TYR A 90 2.73 -9.99 -13.49
CA TYR A 90 3.06 -10.50 -14.82
C TYR A 90 2.02 -11.48 -15.39
N ARG A 91 1.41 -12.32 -14.56
CA ARG A 91 0.38 -13.28 -15.03
C ARG A 91 -0.92 -12.58 -15.40
N GLN A 92 -1.34 -11.59 -14.61
CA GLN A 92 -2.64 -10.93 -14.75
C GLN A 92 -2.57 -9.69 -15.66
N HIS A 93 -1.37 -9.20 -16.01
CA HIS A 93 -1.17 -7.95 -16.78
C HIS A 93 -1.85 -6.74 -16.12
N LEU A 94 -1.81 -6.68 -14.79
CA LEU A 94 -2.40 -5.63 -13.96
C LEU A 94 -1.29 -4.83 -13.27
N ASN A 95 -1.52 -3.54 -13.01
CA ASN A 95 -0.58 -2.75 -12.22
C ASN A 95 -0.65 -3.12 -10.74
N LYS A 96 -1.85 -3.45 -10.26
CA LYS A 96 -2.09 -4.01 -8.93
C LYS A 96 -2.72 -5.39 -9.11
N PRO A 97 -2.05 -6.49 -8.75
CA PRO A 97 -2.61 -7.82 -8.91
C PRO A 97 -3.68 -8.10 -7.86
N ALA A 98 -4.64 -8.95 -8.20
CA ALA A 98 -5.52 -9.57 -7.22
C ALA A 98 -4.81 -10.82 -6.66
N ILE A 99 -4.45 -10.78 -5.38
CA ILE A 99 -3.78 -11.87 -4.66
C ILE A 99 -4.83 -12.69 -3.89
N PRO A 100 -4.86 -14.02 -4.05
CA PRO A 100 -5.73 -14.88 -3.25
C PRO A 100 -5.51 -14.68 -1.74
N ILE A 101 -6.62 -14.64 -0.98
CA ILE A 101 -6.57 -14.41 0.47
C ILE A 101 -5.71 -15.44 1.23
N LEU A 102 -5.59 -16.67 0.72
CA LEU A 102 -4.71 -17.68 1.33
C LEU A 102 -3.22 -17.30 1.24
N ILE A 103 -2.79 -16.67 0.14
CA ILE A 103 -1.42 -16.23 -0.06
C ILE A 103 -1.13 -15.00 0.82
N THR A 104 -2.11 -14.11 0.92
CA THR A 104 -2.13 -12.99 1.86
C THR A 104 -1.97 -13.47 3.32
N ILE A 105 -2.69 -14.52 3.74
CA ILE A 105 -2.52 -15.11 5.08
C ILE A 105 -1.11 -15.69 5.25
N LEU A 106 -0.60 -16.40 4.24
CA LEU A 106 0.75 -16.95 4.25
C LEU A 106 1.81 -15.84 4.38
N GLU A 107 1.64 -14.71 3.71
CA GLU A 107 2.51 -13.55 3.84
C GLU A 107 2.55 -13.01 5.27
N VAL A 108 1.40 -12.90 5.95
CA VAL A 108 1.33 -12.49 7.36
C VAL A 108 2.04 -13.48 8.28
N ILE A 109 1.92 -14.79 8.00
CA ILE A 109 2.63 -15.82 8.76
C ILE A 109 4.15 -15.71 8.55
N ILE A 110 4.60 -15.55 7.30
CA ILE A 110 6.03 -15.36 6.98
C ILE A 110 6.56 -14.11 7.70
N PHE A 111 5.79 -13.02 7.66
CA PHE A 111 6.12 -11.79 8.38
C PHE A 111 6.26 -12.04 9.89
N ALA A 112 5.33 -12.76 10.51
CA ALA A 112 5.39 -13.09 11.92
C ALA A 112 6.65 -13.90 12.26
N VAL A 113 7.02 -14.88 11.43
CA VAL A 113 8.25 -15.68 11.61
C VAL A 113 9.51 -14.81 11.52
N ILE A 114 9.56 -13.88 10.56
CA ILE A 114 10.71 -12.98 10.41
C ILE A 114 10.79 -12.00 11.57
N SER A 115 9.65 -11.44 11.99
CA SER A 115 9.56 -10.59 13.16
C SER A 115 10.06 -11.33 14.41
N LEU A 116 9.69 -12.60 14.58
CA LEU A 116 10.15 -13.44 15.68
C LEU A 116 11.67 -13.60 15.68
N ILE A 117 12.25 -13.97 14.53
CA ILE A 117 13.70 -14.20 14.39
C ILE A 117 14.49 -12.91 14.67
N ILE A 118 14.04 -11.79 14.11
CA ILE A 118 14.70 -10.50 14.30
C ILE A 118 14.55 -10.03 15.76
N ALA A 119 13.35 -10.08 16.33
CA ALA A 119 13.11 -9.72 17.72
C ALA A 119 13.97 -10.57 18.68
N TRP A 120 14.06 -11.88 18.42
CA TRP A 120 14.91 -12.79 19.19
C TRP A 120 16.38 -12.40 19.15
N THR A 121 16.87 -12.02 17.97
CA THR A 121 18.26 -11.61 17.76
C THR A 121 18.63 -10.38 18.58
N PHE A 122 17.71 -9.41 18.70
CA PHE A 122 17.97 -8.13 19.36
C PHE A 122 17.66 -8.10 20.86
N THR A 123 16.62 -8.81 21.30
CA THR A 123 16.13 -8.72 22.69
C THR A 123 16.57 -9.89 23.55
N ARG A 124 16.67 -11.11 22.97
CA ARG A 124 16.98 -12.37 23.67
C ARG A 124 16.11 -12.68 24.90
N GLU A 125 15.00 -11.97 25.07
CA GLU A 125 14.06 -12.14 26.18
C GLU A 125 12.71 -12.62 25.62
N GLU A 126 12.26 -13.80 26.02
CA GLU A 126 11.12 -14.49 25.41
C GLU A 126 9.85 -13.65 25.43
N THR A 127 9.54 -13.02 26.56
CA THR A 127 8.37 -12.14 26.73
C THR A 127 8.40 -10.99 25.74
N LEU A 128 9.56 -10.33 25.60
CA LEU A 128 9.74 -9.22 24.67
C LEU A 128 9.58 -9.67 23.22
N VAL A 129 10.16 -10.82 22.86
CA VAL A 129 10.04 -11.38 21.51
C VAL A 129 8.59 -11.64 21.14
N ILE A 130 7.81 -12.23 22.05
CA ILE A 130 6.38 -12.50 21.83
C ILE A 130 5.60 -11.20 21.69
N VAL A 131 5.75 -10.27 22.63
CA VAL A 131 5.04 -8.97 22.60
C VAL A 131 5.35 -8.21 21.31
N TYR A 132 6.63 -8.16 20.94
CA TYR A 132 7.10 -7.49 19.75
C TYR A 132 6.52 -8.13 18.48
N THR A 133 6.57 -9.46 18.38
CA THR A 133 6.06 -10.20 17.22
C THR A 133 4.55 -10.06 17.07
N VAL A 134 3.80 -10.21 18.17
CA VAL A 134 2.34 -10.06 18.17
C VAL A 134 1.94 -8.64 17.80
N CYS A 135 2.60 -7.63 18.38
CA CYS A 135 2.34 -6.23 18.07
C CYS A 135 2.54 -5.92 16.58
N LEU A 136 3.73 -6.19 16.04
CA LEU A 136 4.03 -5.88 14.65
C LEU A 136 3.16 -6.68 13.68
N THR A 137 2.88 -7.94 13.98
CA THR A 137 2.00 -8.77 13.15
C THR A 137 0.58 -8.24 13.16
N ALA A 138 0.06 -7.81 14.32
CA ALA A 138 -1.25 -7.19 14.42
C ALA A 138 -1.32 -5.88 13.62
N VAL A 139 -0.31 -5.03 13.71
CA VAL A 139 -0.21 -3.81 12.89
C VAL A 139 -0.24 -4.18 11.41
N ARG A 140 0.61 -5.12 10.96
CA ARG A 140 0.64 -5.57 9.56
C ARG A 140 -0.73 -6.07 9.09
N ALA A 141 -1.40 -6.90 9.90
CA ALA A 141 -2.72 -7.42 9.60
C ALA A 141 -3.76 -6.29 9.47
N ILE A 142 -3.73 -5.28 10.33
CA ILE A 142 -4.63 -4.11 10.25
C ILE A 142 -4.38 -3.35 8.95
N PHE A 143 -3.13 -3.05 8.61
CA PHE A 143 -2.78 -2.37 7.35
C PHE A 143 -3.28 -3.15 6.13
N MET A 144 -3.08 -4.46 6.16
CA MET A 144 -3.51 -5.34 5.08
C MET A 144 -5.04 -5.40 4.94
N LEU A 145 -5.78 -5.44 6.05
CA LEU A 145 -7.25 -5.41 6.10
C LEU A 145 -7.87 -4.07 5.72
N THR A 146 -7.17 -2.96 5.96
CA THR A 146 -7.74 -1.62 5.83
C THR A 146 -7.26 -0.87 4.59
N LEU A 147 -5.96 -0.88 4.30
CA LEU A 147 -5.34 -0.07 3.26
C LEU A 147 -4.97 -0.89 2.03
N ASP A 148 -4.23 -1.98 2.20
CA ASP A 148 -3.62 -2.67 1.05
C ASP A 148 -4.66 -3.54 0.32
N LYS A 149 -5.50 -4.26 1.08
CA LYS A 149 -6.58 -5.15 0.60
C LYS A 149 -6.22 -5.91 -0.69
N PRO A 150 -5.10 -6.66 -0.71
CA PRO A 150 -4.56 -7.27 -1.93
C PRO A 150 -5.49 -8.30 -2.60
N TRP A 151 -6.51 -8.80 -1.88
CA TRP A 151 -7.56 -9.66 -2.43
C TRP A 151 -8.66 -8.94 -3.20
N GLN A 152 -8.67 -7.61 -3.20
CA GLN A 152 -9.62 -6.85 -4.01
C GLN A 152 -9.23 -6.89 -5.49
N ARG A 153 -10.22 -6.58 -6.35
CA ARG A 153 -10.02 -6.59 -7.80
C ARG A 153 -8.86 -5.66 -8.17
N GLY A 154 -7.87 -6.22 -8.85
CA GLY A 154 -6.71 -5.47 -9.32
C GLY A 154 -7.07 -4.38 -10.34
N THR A 155 -6.21 -3.38 -10.49
CA THR A 155 -6.44 -2.23 -11.37
C THR A 155 -5.51 -2.23 -12.58
N ASN A 156 -6.05 -1.77 -13.71
CA ASN A 156 -5.29 -1.55 -14.94
C ASN A 156 -4.70 -0.13 -14.97
N ALA A 157 -3.67 0.09 -15.79
CA ALA A 157 -3.06 1.40 -15.99
C ALA A 157 -4.05 2.50 -16.43
N THR A 158 -5.07 2.14 -17.22
CA THR A 158 -6.12 3.06 -17.66
C THR A 158 -7.03 3.50 -16.51
N GLU A 159 -7.34 2.59 -15.59
CA GLU A 159 -8.17 2.88 -14.41
C GLU A 159 -7.39 3.75 -13.42
N ASP A 160 -6.12 3.43 -13.16
CA ASP A 160 -5.25 4.25 -12.32
C ASP A 160 -5.10 5.68 -12.86
N ALA A 161 -4.93 5.82 -14.18
CA ALA A 161 -4.85 7.13 -14.84
C ALA A 161 -6.15 7.93 -14.71
N ALA A 162 -7.30 7.27 -14.87
CA ALA A 162 -8.61 7.91 -14.70
C ALA A 162 -8.85 8.38 -13.26
N ILE A 163 -8.42 7.58 -12.26
CA ILE A 163 -8.50 7.96 -10.84
C ILE A 163 -7.62 9.18 -10.56
N ARG A 164 -6.36 9.17 -11.04
CA ARG A 164 -5.44 10.31 -10.86
C ARG A 164 -5.97 11.58 -11.51
N LYS A 165 -6.55 11.47 -12.70
CA LYS A 165 -7.17 12.60 -13.40
C LYS A 165 -8.31 13.19 -12.57
N LYS A 166 -9.25 12.36 -12.09
CA LYS A 166 -10.35 12.81 -11.23
C LYS A 166 -9.85 13.48 -9.93
N LEU A 167 -8.81 12.93 -9.31
CA LEU A 167 -8.22 13.52 -8.11
C LEU A 167 -7.58 14.89 -8.41
N HIS A 168 -6.90 15.02 -9.54
CA HIS A 168 -6.31 16.29 -9.95
C HIS A 168 -7.38 17.35 -10.23
N GLU A 169 -8.45 16.97 -10.94
CA GLU A 169 -9.60 17.84 -11.21
C GLU A 169 -10.25 18.31 -9.90
N ALA A 170 -10.56 17.42 -8.98
CA ALA A 170 -11.12 17.78 -7.67
C ALA A 170 -10.20 18.68 -6.83
N THR A 171 -8.89 18.45 -6.91
CA THR A 171 -7.90 19.28 -6.21
C THR A 171 -7.84 20.69 -6.79
N GLN A 172 -7.90 20.81 -8.13
CA GLN A 172 -7.94 22.12 -8.80
C GLN A 172 -9.22 22.89 -8.45
N GLU A 173 -10.37 22.23 -8.48
CA GLU A 173 -11.65 22.82 -8.07
C GLU A 173 -11.58 23.37 -6.63
N THR A 174 -11.05 22.58 -5.69
CA THR A 174 -10.89 22.99 -4.29
C THR A 174 -9.94 24.19 -4.16
N ILE A 175 -8.83 24.21 -4.90
CA ILE A 175 -7.89 25.34 -4.89
C ILE A 175 -8.55 26.62 -5.41
N HIS A 176 -9.33 26.52 -6.49
CA HIS A 176 -10.05 27.65 -7.05
C HIS A 176 -11.12 28.21 -6.09
N GLU A 177 -11.83 27.34 -5.37
CA GLU A 177 -12.80 27.73 -4.34
C GLU A 177 -12.13 28.47 -3.18
N ILE A 178 -11.03 27.92 -2.63
CA ILE A 178 -10.26 28.56 -1.54
C ILE A 178 -9.72 29.93 -1.99
N GLN A 179 -9.29 30.07 -3.24
CA GLN A 179 -8.82 31.35 -3.76
C GLN A 179 -9.96 32.37 -3.87
N ALA A 180 -11.14 31.95 -4.34
CA ALA A 180 -12.32 32.80 -4.42
C ALA A 180 -12.78 33.28 -3.03
N GLU A 181 -12.80 32.39 -2.04
CA GLU A 181 -13.11 32.73 -0.65
C GLU A 181 -12.11 33.71 -0.05
N ARG A 182 -10.80 33.52 -0.29
CA ARG A 182 -9.77 34.45 0.20
C ARG A 182 -9.93 35.85 -0.38
N ILE A 183 -10.28 35.96 -1.66
CA ILE A 183 -10.56 37.24 -2.31
C ILE A 183 -11.79 37.90 -1.65
N GLN A 184 -12.88 37.16 -1.43
CA GLN A 184 -14.08 37.68 -0.76
C GLN A 184 -13.83 38.08 0.70
N HIS A 185 -13.06 37.29 1.45
CA HIS A 185 -12.71 37.59 2.84
C HIS A 185 -11.82 38.83 2.94
N SER A 186 -10.84 38.98 2.05
CA SER A 186 -10.00 40.18 1.98
C SER A 186 -10.79 41.44 1.62
N ALA A 187 -11.76 41.33 0.69
CA ALA A 187 -12.66 42.43 0.33
C ALA A 187 -13.62 42.80 1.47
N THR A 188 -13.97 41.84 2.33
CA THR A 188 -14.84 42.06 3.50
C THR A 188 -14.08 42.74 4.64
N ILE A 189 -12.82 42.35 4.89
CA ILE A 189 -11.95 43.00 5.89
C ILE A 189 -11.68 44.46 5.52
N GLN A 190 -11.47 44.79 4.25
CA GLN A 190 -11.22 46.17 3.81
C GLN A 190 -12.47 47.09 3.90
N ARG A 191 -13.66 46.53 4.11
CA ARG A 191 -14.92 47.30 4.25
C ARG A 191 -15.32 47.59 5.69
N LYS A 192 -14.59 47.05 6.68
CA LYS A 192 -14.77 47.35 8.11
C LYS A 192 -13.71 48.34 8.57
#